data_AF-A0A8B9PYW1-F1
#
_entry.id   AF-A0A8B9PYW1-F1
#
_cell.length_a   1.000
_cell.length_b   1.000
_cell.length_c   1.000
_cell.angle_alpha   90.00
_cell.angle_beta   90.00
_cell.angle_gamma   90.00
#
_symmetry.space_group_name_H-M   'P 1'
#
loop_
_entity.id
_entity.type
_entity.pdbx_description
1 polymer ?
#
loop_
_entity_poly.entity_id
_entity_poly.type
_entity_poly.pdbx_seq_one_letter_code
_entity_poly.pdbx_strand_id
1 'polypeptide(L)'
;MDGGGLADCPNGSRWVRDVFSECARDGRDVASVVLGLVSIGCFAAASFPQFYQACKTGIMDQALSIYFLLGWLGGDLLNLIGSFLANQLPLQVYTAVYYVLADLVMLSLYGYYKAKNQSGGFRAPINAAFVFLFLGTVSTMSFLGRDTGLAPEPVMFKGRALLATGVQESGYTPFTRNEIIGFTIGSISSVLYLCSRLPQIYTNYKRKSTVGVSYSLFALVMLGNTLYGVSVLLKNPEPGQSEGDYILHHLPWLIGSLGVLSLDVIISFQFLAYQRGRPGAGEEREALLGEQDEPSDS
;
A
#
# COMPACT_ATOMS: atom_id res chain seq x y z
N MET A 1 9.17 -8.53 -29.32
CA MET A 1 10.34 -7.80 -29.81
C MET A 1 11.06 -7.31 -28.57
N ASP A 2 11.79 -8.22 -27.95
CA ASP A 2 12.49 -8.00 -26.69
C ASP A 2 13.96 -7.69 -27.00
N GLY A 3 14.53 -6.69 -26.32
CA GLY A 3 15.99 -6.53 -26.24
C GLY A 3 16.58 -5.16 -26.59
N GLY A 4 15.79 -4.11 -26.85
CA GLY A 4 16.33 -2.80 -27.21
C GLY A 4 16.71 -1.89 -26.02
N GLY A 5 15.93 -1.92 -24.93
CA GLY A 5 16.07 -0.93 -23.83
C GLY A 5 17.06 -1.31 -22.73
N LEU A 6 17.17 -2.60 -22.40
CA LEU A 6 18.02 -3.06 -21.29
C LEU A 6 19.49 -3.26 -21.70
N ALA A 7 19.75 -3.43 -23.00
CA ALA A 7 21.08 -3.64 -23.55
C ALA A 7 21.92 -2.34 -23.58
N ASP A 8 21.28 -1.18 -23.75
CA ASP A 8 21.93 0.14 -23.84
C ASP A 8 21.77 0.96 -22.54
N CYS A 9 22.34 0.42 -21.45
CA CYS A 9 22.54 1.16 -20.20
C CYS A 9 24.05 1.41 -19.95
N PRO A 10 24.74 2.21 -20.78
CA PRO A 10 26.13 2.54 -20.56
C PRO A 10 26.27 3.32 -19.23
N ASN A 11 27.16 2.85 -18.36
CA ASN A 11 27.42 3.41 -17.02
C ASN A 11 26.29 3.26 -15.97
N GLY A 12 25.26 2.46 -16.21
CA GLY A 12 24.25 2.18 -15.19
C GLY A 12 24.77 1.31 -14.04
N SER A 13 24.15 1.44 -12.87
CA SER A 13 24.48 0.61 -11.71
C SER A 13 24.17 -0.88 -12.01
N ARG A 14 25.18 -1.75 -11.87
CA ARG A 14 25.05 -3.19 -12.21
C ARG A 14 24.03 -3.90 -11.34
N TRP A 15 24.02 -3.64 -10.03
CA TRP A 15 23.12 -4.31 -9.11
C TRP A 15 21.64 -3.98 -9.37
N VAL A 16 21.31 -2.73 -9.72
CA VAL A 16 19.92 -2.36 -10.05
C VAL A 16 19.46 -3.09 -11.29
N ARG A 17 20.32 -3.18 -12.30
CA ARG A 17 20.01 -3.88 -13.54
C ARG A 17 19.86 -5.39 -13.34
N ASP A 18 20.73 -5.99 -12.53
CA ASP A 18 20.72 -7.44 -12.32
C ASP A 18 19.54 -7.89 -11.42
N VAL A 19 19.09 -7.03 -10.50
CA VAL A 19 18.02 -7.36 -9.52
C VAL A 19 16.63 -6.91 -9.98
N PHE A 20 16.51 -5.69 -10.52
CA PHE A 20 15.22 -5.07 -10.87
C PHE A 20 14.97 -5.03 -12.37
N SER A 21 15.93 -5.45 -13.21
CA SER A 21 15.87 -5.30 -14.66
C SER A 21 15.62 -3.85 -15.11
N GLU A 22 16.11 -2.88 -14.33
CA GLU A 22 16.01 -1.46 -14.64
C GLU A 22 17.38 -0.83 -14.91
N CYS A 23 17.40 0.17 -15.78
CA CYS A 23 18.58 1.01 -15.98
C CYS A 23 18.55 2.19 -14.98
N ALA A 24 19.53 2.26 -14.07
CA ALA A 24 19.74 3.41 -13.18
C ALA A 24 21.04 4.10 -13.58
N ARG A 25 20.94 5.26 -14.25
CA ARG A 25 22.10 6.00 -14.79
C ARG A 25 22.62 7.03 -13.80
N ASP A 26 21.71 7.70 -13.10
CA ASP A 26 22.05 8.80 -12.21
C ASP A 26 21.92 8.41 -10.73
N GLY A 27 22.57 9.20 -9.86
CA GLY A 27 22.39 9.10 -8.42
C GLY A 27 20.93 9.26 -7.97
N ARG A 28 20.10 9.96 -8.77
CA ARG A 28 18.64 10.08 -8.55
C ARG A 28 17.91 8.75 -8.74
N ASP A 29 18.19 8.01 -9.80
CA ASP A 29 17.59 6.69 -10.04
C ASP A 29 17.99 5.70 -8.96
N VAL A 30 19.26 5.72 -8.55
CA VAL A 30 19.75 4.90 -7.45
C VAL A 30 19.08 5.27 -6.14
N ALA A 31 18.93 6.57 -5.84
CA ALA A 31 18.24 7.05 -4.66
C ALA A 31 16.75 6.64 -4.66
N SER A 32 16.07 6.73 -5.80
CA SER A 32 14.70 6.24 -5.99
C SER A 32 14.61 4.75 -5.60
N VAL A 33 15.51 3.92 -6.13
CA VAL A 33 15.49 2.47 -5.81
C VAL A 33 15.74 2.20 -4.33
N VAL A 34 16.75 2.85 -3.75
CA VAL A 34 17.07 2.69 -2.32
C VAL A 34 15.92 3.13 -1.43
N LEU A 35 15.30 4.28 -1.71
CA LEU A 35 14.15 4.77 -0.95
C LEU A 35 12.94 3.83 -1.06
N GLY A 36 12.69 3.27 -2.25
CA GLY A 36 11.66 2.25 -2.44
C GLY A 36 11.92 0.99 -1.61
N LEU A 37 13.16 0.51 -1.55
CA LEU A 37 13.53 -0.65 -0.72
C LEU A 37 13.40 -0.37 0.77
N VAL A 38 13.85 0.81 1.23
CA VAL A 38 13.68 1.22 2.62
C VAL A 38 12.20 1.34 2.96
N SER A 39 11.36 1.85 2.05
CA SER A 39 9.91 1.90 2.22
C SER A 39 9.31 0.51 2.47
N ILE A 40 9.68 -0.50 1.66
CA ILE A 40 9.23 -1.89 1.87
C ILE A 40 9.66 -2.39 3.26
N GLY A 41 10.90 -2.07 3.66
CA GLY A 41 11.40 -2.35 5.01
C GLY A 41 10.58 -1.71 6.12
N CYS A 42 10.16 -0.44 5.96
CA CYS A 42 9.28 0.24 6.91
C CYS A 42 7.92 -0.45 7.01
N PHE A 43 7.30 -0.83 5.90
CA PHE A 43 6.03 -1.56 5.92
C PHE A 43 6.17 -2.93 6.59
N ALA A 44 7.24 -3.67 6.30
CA ALA A 44 7.53 -4.95 6.96
C ALA A 44 7.70 -4.81 8.47
N ALA A 45 8.48 -3.82 8.92
CA ALA A 45 8.69 -3.56 10.33
C ALA A 45 7.41 -3.08 11.05
N ALA A 46 6.51 -2.38 10.36
CA ALA A 46 5.20 -1.98 10.91
C ALA A 46 4.23 -3.17 11.03
N SER A 47 4.28 -4.11 10.08
CA SER A 47 3.44 -5.32 10.06
C SER A 47 3.89 -6.39 11.05
N PHE A 48 5.21 -6.49 11.31
CA PHE A 48 5.79 -7.52 12.17
C PHE A 48 5.12 -7.63 13.57
N PRO A 49 4.94 -6.54 14.34
CA PRO A 49 4.27 -6.64 15.63
C PRO A 49 2.81 -7.09 15.54
N GLN A 50 2.12 -6.85 14.43
CA GLN A 50 0.76 -7.38 14.23
C GLN A 50 0.78 -8.90 14.10
N PHE A 51 1.73 -9.44 13.32
CA PHE A 51 1.92 -10.90 13.19
C PHE A 51 2.35 -11.54 14.50
N TYR A 52 3.29 -10.91 15.20
CA TYR A 52 3.75 -11.39 16.51
C TYR A 52 2.60 -11.42 17.52
N GLN A 53 1.81 -10.34 17.60
CA GLN A 53 0.69 -10.25 18.52
C GLN A 53 -0.39 -11.29 18.17
N ALA A 54 -0.68 -11.49 16.89
CA ALA A 54 -1.60 -12.53 16.41
C ALA A 54 -1.16 -13.93 16.89
N CYS A 55 0.13 -14.26 16.74
CA CYS A 55 0.68 -15.53 17.20
C CYS A 55 0.66 -15.69 18.72
N LYS A 56 0.88 -14.59 19.47
CA LYS A 56 0.95 -14.58 20.94
C LYS A 56 -0.43 -14.66 21.59
N THR A 57 -1.40 -13.88 21.11
CA THR A 57 -2.75 -13.86 21.71
C THR A 57 -3.57 -15.06 21.25
N GLY A 58 -3.42 -15.48 19.99
CA GLY A 58 -4.20 -16.58 19.41
C GLY A 58 -5.71 -16.32 19.37
N ILE A 59 -6.16 -15.08 19.60
CA ILE A 59 -7.56 -14.64 19.53
C ILE A 59 -7.63 -13.51 18.52
N MET A 60 -7.80 -13.86 17.25
CA MET A 60 -7.79 -12.91 16.14
C MET A 60 -9.19 -12.41 15.76
N ASP A 61 -10.22 -13.21 15.99
CA ASP A 61 -11.63 -12.94 15.68
C ASP A 61 -12.25 -11.82 16.53
N GLN A 62 -11.73 -11.60 17.73
CA GLN A 62 -12.10 -10.46 18.58
C GLN A 62 -11.34 -9.17 18.22
N ALA A 63 -10.16 -9.31 17.61
CA ALA A 63 -9.27 -8.19 17.31
C ALA A 63 -9.52 -7.58 15.91
N LEU A 64 -9.77 -8.41 14.90
CA LEU A 64 -10.03 -7.98 13.52
C LEU A 64 -11.23 -8.72 12.91
N SER A 65 -12.03 -7.97 12.15
CA SER A 65 -13.14 -8.53 11.38
C SER A 65 -12.63 -9.26 10.13
N ILE A 66 -13.17 -10.44 9.84
CA ILE A 66 -12.88 -11.16 8.60
C ILE A 66 -13.22 -10.35 7.35
N TYR A 67 -14.29 -9.56 7.37
CA TYR A 67 -14.67 -8.71 6.24
C TYR A 67 -13.65 -7.59 5.99
N PHE A 68 -13.02 -7.13 7.06
CA PHE A 68 -11.97 -6.12 6.95
C PHE A 68 -10.68 -6.70 6.36
N LEU A 69 -10.29 -7.91 6.78
CA LEU A 69 -9.16 -8.63 6.18
C LEU A 69 -9.40 -8.97 4.70
N LEU A 70 -10.61 -9.41 4.34
CA LEU A 70 -10.97 -9.65 2.93
C LEU A 70 -11.01 -8.37 2.10
N GLY A 71 -11.38 -7.25 2.73
CA GLY A 71 -11.34 -5.93 2.11
C GLY A 71 -9.92 -5.48 1.80
N TRP A 72 -8.97 -5.67 2.73
CA TRP A 72 -7.54 -5.44 2.48
C TRP A 72 -7.03 -6.32 1.34
N LEU A 73 -7.27 -7.64 1.40
CA LEU A 73 -6.81 -8.53 0.34
C LEU A 73 -7.39 -8.14 -1.02
N GLY A 74 -8.67 -7.75 -1.06
CA GLY A 74 -9.31 -7.27 -2.29
C GLY A 74 -8.65 -6.00 -2.84
N GLY A 75 -8.36 -5.02 -1.97
CA GLY A 75 -7.65 -3.80 -2.35
C GLY A 75 -6.24 -4.07 -2.87
N ASP A 76 -5.50 -4.95 -2.19
CA ASP A 76 -4.13 -5.34 -2.51
C ASP A 76 -4.05 -6.14 -3.82
N LEU A 77 -5.02 -7.04 -4.08
CA LEU A 77 -5.13 -7.76 -5.34
C LEU A 77 -5.44 -6.82 -6.51
N LEU A 78 -6.34 -5.85 -6.32
CA LEU A 78 -6.60 -4.82 -7.33
C LEU A 78 -5.35 -3.97 -7.58
N ASN A 79 -4.61 -3.61 -6.53
CA ASN A 79 -3.34 -2.90 -6.67
C ASN A 79 -2.33 -3.71 -7.50
N LEU A 80 -2.17 -5.00 -7.19
CA LEU A 80 -1.25 -5.90 -7.88
C LEU A 80 -1.63 -6.06 -9.35
N ILE A 81 -2.89 -6.40 -9.64
CA ILE A 81 -3.39 -6.55 -11.01
C ILE A 81 -3.23 -5.24 -11.78
N GLY A 82 -3.62 -4.12 -11.17
CA GLY A 82 -3.46 -2.79 -11.77
C GLY A 82 -2.00 -2.50 -12.13
N SER A 83 -1.07 -2.81 -11.23
CA SER A 83 0.36 -2.53 -11.42
C SER A 83 0.98 -3.36 -12.54
N PHE A 84 0.57 -4.62 -12.67
CA PHE A 84 1.01 -5.48 -13.77
C PHE A 84 0.44 -5.04 -15.11
N LEU A 85 -0.87 -4.74 -15.17
CA LEU A 85 -1.52 -4.35 -16.42
C LEU A 85 -1.04 -2.98 -16.93
N ALA A 86 -0.66 -2.09 -16.01
CA ALA A 86 -0.14 -0.76 -16.34
C ALA A 86 1.38 -0.69 -16.44
N ASN A 87 2.07 -1.83 -16.57
CA ASN A 87 3.54 -1.93 -16.72
C ASN A 87 4.30 -0.99 -15.77
N GLN A 88 3.89 -0.99 -14.50
CA GLN A 88 4.45 -0.08 -13.50
C GLN A 88 5.88 -0.48 -13.12
N LEU A 89 6.60 0.44 -12.48
CA LEU A 89 7.97 0.19 -12.03
C LEU A 89 8.05 -1.12 -11.21
N PRO A 90 9.05 -1.98 -11.46
CA PRO A 90 9.34 -3.16 -10.66
C PRO A 90 9.19 -3.01 -9.14
N LEU A 91 9.63 -1.89 -8.55
CA LEU A 91 9.47 -1.66 -7.10
C LEU A 91 8.01 -1.48 -6.67
N GLN A 92 7.15 -0.89 -7.50
CA GLN A 92 5.72 -0.76 -7.21
C GLN A 92 5.06 -2.14 -7.27
N VAL A 93 5.41 -2.95 -8.26
CA VAL A 93 4.95 -4.33 -8.37
C VAL A 93 5.42 -5.16 -7.18
N TYR A 94 6.70 -5.06 -6.78
CA TYR A 94 7.23 -5.78 -5.61
C TYR A 94 6.56 -5.36 -4.31
N THR A 95 6.24 -4.07 -4.15
CA THR A 95 5.48 -3.57 -3.00
C THR A 95 4.06 -4.16 -2.99
N ALA A 96 3.39 -4.21 -4.14
CA ALA A 96 2.06 -4.81 -4.26
C ALA A 96 2.07 -6.33 -3.99
N VAL A 97 3.10 -7.05 -4.47
CA VAL A 97 3.30 -8.48 -4.15
C VAL A 97 3.49 -8.67 -2.64
N TYR A 98 4.33 -7.84 -2.02
CA TYR A 98 4.57 -7.89 -0.57
C TYR A 98 3.25 -7.74 0.21
N TYR A 99 2.39 -6.79 -0.16
CA TYR A 99 1.10 -6.58 0.50
C TYR A 99 0.17 -7.79 0.38
N VAL A 100 -0.01 -8.32 -0.83
CA VAL A 100 -0.81 -9.54 -1.04
C VAL A 100 -0.28 -10.71 -0.21
N LEU A 101 1.04 -10.90 -0.14
CA LEU A 101 1.64 -11.97 0.67
C LEU A 101 1.42 -11.75 2.17
N ALA A 102 1.57 -10.51 2.66
CA ALA A 102 1.33 -10.16 4.06
C ALA A 102 -0.14 -10.44 4.45
N ASP A 103 -1.09 -10.11 3.57
CA ASP A 103 -2.52 -10.35 3.77
C ASP A 103 -2.88 -11.83 3.77
N LEU A 104 -2.30 -12.61 2.85
CA LEU A 104 -2.48 -14.07 2.83
C LEU A 104 -1.94 -14.71 4.11
N VAL A 105 -0.76 -14.29 4.59
CA VAL A 105 -0.21 -14.73 5.88
C VAL A 105 -1.17 -14.38 7.01
N MET A 106 -1.73 -13.16 7.01
CA MET A 106 -2.65 -12.74 8.07
C MET A 106 -3.97 -13.50 8.06
N LEU A 107 -4.54 -13.74 6.88
CA LEU A 107 -5.74 -14.57 6.69
C LEU A 107 -5.49 -16.02 7.09
N SER A 108 -4.32 -16.58 6.77
CA SER A 108 -3.91 -17.91 7.21
C SER A 108 -3.81 -18.01 8.73
N LEU A 109 -3.18 -17.03 9.40
CA LEU A 109 -3.11 -16.97 10.86
C LEU A 109 -4.51 -16.86 11.47
N TYR A 110 -5.37 -16.01 10.92
CA TYR A 110 -6.76 -15.86 11.37
C TYR A 110 -7.53 -17.17 11.26
N GLY A 111 -7.46 -17.84 10.11
CA GLY A 111 -8.11 -19.13 9.87
C GLY A 111 -7.60 -20.24 10.78
N TYR A 112 -6.28 -20.31 10.97
CA TYR A 112 -5.63 -21.29 11.84
C TYR A 112 -6.08 -21.15 13.30
N TYR A 113 -5.98 -19.96 13.87
CA TYR A 113 -6.36 -19.73 15.28
C TYR A 113 -7.86 -19.85 15.50
N LYS A 114 -8.69 -19.42 14.54
CA LYS A 114 -10.13 -19.64 14.60
C LYS A 114 -10.48 -21.13 14.59
N ALA A 115 -9.88 -21.92 13.69
CA ALA A 115 -10.11 -23.37 13.62
C ALA A 115 -9.61 -24.10 14.89
N LYS A 116 -8.49 -23.63 15.46
CA LYS A 116 -7.94 -24.15 16.73
C LYS A 116 -8.87 -23.89 17.91
N ASN A 117 -9.41 -22.67 18.02
CA ASN A 117 -10.30 -22.29 19.13
C ASN A 117 -11.73 -22.83 18.95
N GLN A 118 -12.22 -22.98 17.71
CA GLN A 118 -13.53 -23.55 17.38
C GLN A 118 -13.51 -25.08 17.28
N SER A 119 -12.58 -25.76 17.96
CA SER A 119 -12.45 -27.23 17.89
C SER A 119 -13.60 -27.94 18.63
N GLY A 120 -14.79 -27.86 18.01
CA GLY A 120 -16.02 -28.59 18.25
C GLY A 120 -16.87 -28.79 16.98
N GLY A 121 -16.46 -28.40 15.75
CA GLY A 121 -17.30 -28.77 14.59
C GLY A 121 -17.06 -28.30 13.15
N PHE A 122 -15.92 -27.72 12.71
CA PHE A 122 -15.86 -27.19 11.32
C PHE A 122 -14.50 -27.34 10.61
N ARG A 123 -13.86 -28.51 10.68
CA ARG A 123 -12.53 -28.75 10.06
C ARG A 123 -12.55 -29.02 8.54
N ALA A 124 -13.68 -29.37 7.93
CA ALA A 124 -13.72 -29.87 6.54
C ALA A 124 -13.85 -28.80 5.42
N PRO A 125 -14.70 -27.76 5.51
CA PRO A 125 -14.92 -26.85 4.37
C PRO A 125 -13.89 -25.72 4.28
N ILE A 126 -13.19 -25.39 5.37
CA ILE A 126 -12.20 -24.32 5.41
C ILE A 126 -10.89 -24.76 4.73
N ASN A 127 -10.43 -25.99 4.95
CA ASN A 127 -9.25 -26.52 4.27
C ASN A 127 -9.46 -26.62 2.76
N ALA A 128 -10.69 -26.94 2.31
CA ALA A 128 -11.04 -26.95 0.88
C ALA A 128 -10.99 -25.53 0.28
N ALA A 129 -11.50 -24.52 0.98
CA ALA A 129 -11.45 -23.12 0.54
C ALA A 129 -10.01 -22.56 0.51
N PHE A 130 -9.17 -22.90 1.50
CA PHE A 130 -7.75 -22.54 1.52
C PHE A 130 -6.98 -23.17 0.35
N VAL A 131 -7.20 -24.46 0.08
CA VAL A 131 -6.59 -25.15 -1.07
C VAL A 131 -7.09 -24.55 -2.39
N PHE A 132 -8.38 -24.21 -2.50
CA PHE A 132 -8.93 -23.59 -3.71
C PHE A 132 -8.40 -22.18 -3.97
N LEU A 133 -8.22 -21.36 -2.93
CA LEU A 133 -7.65 -20.01 -3.04
C LEU A 133 -6.15 -20.07 -3.37
N PHE A 134 -5.39 -20.98 -2.75
CA PHE A 134 -3.96 -21.17 -3.05
C PHE A 134 -3.72 -21.77 -4.44
N LEU A 135 -4.52 -22.75 -4.88
CA LEU A 135 -4.43 -23.27 -6.25
C LEU A 135 -4.93 -22.25 -7.28
N GLY A 136 -5.93 -21.44 -6.93
CA GLY A 136 -6.45 -20.35 -7.75
C GLY A 136 -5.39 -19.29 -8.02
N THR A 137 -4.64 -18.87 -6.99
CA THR A 137 -3.55 -17.88 -7.15
C THR A 137 -2.35 -18.45 -7.91
N VAL A 138 -2.00 -19.73 -7.73
CA VAL A 138 -0.94 -20.38 -8.52
C VAL A 138 -1.36 -20.54 -9.99
N SER A 139 -2.65 -20.80 -10.26
CA SER A 139 -3.19 -20.93 -11.62
C SER A 139 -3.29 -19.59 -12.33
N THR A 140 -3.68 -18.50 -11.66
CA THR A 140 -3.71 -17.17 -12.27
C THR A 140 -2.31 -16.63 -12.58
N MET A 141 -1.31 -16.94 -11.76
CA MET A 141 0.10 -16.63 -12.04
C MET A 141 0.65 -17.42 -13.25
N SER A 142 0.14 -18.63 -13.49
CA SER A 142 0.56 -19.47 -14.63
C SER A 142 -0.13 -19.07 -15.95
N PHE A 143 -1.30 -18.43 -15.91
CA PHE A 143 -2.01 -17.95 -17.10
C PHE A 143 -1.60 -16.54 -17.52
N LEU A 144 -1.14 -15.69 -16.59
CA LEU A 144 -0.72 -14.31 -16.90
C LEU A 144 0.67 -14.22 -17.55
N GLY A 145 1.42 -15.33 -17.57
CA GLY A 145 2.74 -15.44 -18.24
C GLY A 145 2.69 -16.07 -19.64
N ARG A 146 1.52 -16.32 -20.22
CA ARG A 146 1.40 -16.88 -21.59
C ARG A 146 1.15 -15.75 -22.58
N ASP A 147 2.21 -15.32 -23.27
CA ASP A 147 2.16 -14.43 -24.43
C ASP A 147 1.12 -14.94 -25.44
N THR A 148 -0.07 -14.34 -25.45
CA THR A 148 -0.94 -14.40 -26.62
C THR A 148 -0.40 -13.36 -27.59
N GLY A 149 0.42 -13.83 -28.53
CA GLY A 149 0.96 -13.04 -29.64
C GLY A 149 -0.10 -12.53 -30.62
N LEU A 150 -1.01 -11.68 -30.14
CA LEU A 150 -1.80 -10.79 -30.97
C LEU A 150 -1.40 -9.36 -30.63
N ALA A 151 -0.74 -8.70 -31.59
CA ALA A 151 -0.41 -7.29 -31.53
C ALA A 151 -1.67 -6.45 -31.23
N PRO A 152 -1.68 -5.62 -30.17
CA PRO A 152 -2.77 -4.69 -29.93
C PRO A 152 -2.60 -3.47 -30.82
N GLU A 153 -3.51 -3.31 -31.78
CA GLU A 153 -3.67 -2.09 -32.57
C GLU A 153 -3.87 -0.86 -31.65
N PRO A 154 -3.14 0.26 -31.86
CA PRO A 154 -3.34 1.48 -31.09
C PRO A 154 -4.70 2.11 -31.45
N VAL A 155 -5.65 2.04 -30.52
CA VAL A 155 -6.96 2.71 -30.70
C VAL A 155 -6.85 4.13 -30.15
N MET A 156 -6.82 5.11 -31.06
CA MET A 156 -6.87 6.54 -30.77
C MET A 156 -8.25 6.91 -30.19
N PHE A 157 -8.33 7.22 -28.89
CA PHE A 157 -9.55 7.76 -28.30
C PHE A 157 -9.68 9.25 -28.62
N LYS A 158 -10.56 9.60 -29.57
CA LYS A 158 -10.83 10.98 -29.98
C LYS A 158 -11.75 11.67 -28.96
N GLY A 159 -11.18 12.05 -27.81
CA GLY A 159 -11.79 13.02 -26.90
C GLY A 159 -11.91 14.39 -27.56
N ARG A 160 -13.01 15.10 -27.33
CA ARG A 160 -13.44 16.32 -28.05
C ARG A 160 -12.30 17.33 -28.27
N ALA A 161 -11.79 17.38 -29.50
CA ALA A 161 -10.90 18.43 -29.98
C ALA A 161 -11.72 19.69 -30.27
N LEU A 162 -11.61 20.68 -29.40
CA LEU A 162 -11.96 22.06 -29.71
C LEU A 162 -10.73 22.93 -29.45
N LEU A 163 -10.24 23.54 -30.52
CA LEU A 163 -9.02 24.37 -30.66
C LEU A 163 -7.69 23.61 -30.79
N ALA A 164 -7.54 22.84 -31.88
CA ALA A 164 -6.22 22.52 -32.43
C ALA A 164 -5.66 23.74 -33.18
N THR A 165 -5.12 24.71 -32.44
CA THR A 165 -4.15 25.68 -32.97
C THR A 165 -2.76 25.10 -32.75
N GLY A 166 -1.97 24.98 -33.82
CA GLY A 166 -0.73 24.19 -33.89
C GLY A 166 0.27 24.48 -32.79
N VAL A 167 0.26 23.64 -31.75
CA VAL A 167 1.34 23.48 -30.80
C VAL A 167 2.04 22.18 -31.14
N GLN A 168 3.32 22.30 -31.48
CA GLN A 168 4.38 21.28 -31.52
C GLN A 168 3.94 19.91 -30.96
N GLU A 169 3.94 18.86 -31.79
CA GLU A 169 3.82 17.47 -31.35
C GLU A 169 4.88 17.18 -30.28
N SER A 170 4.48 17.29 -29.02
CA SER A 170 5.31 17.02 -27.87
C SER A 170 5.04 15.58 -27.46
N GLY A 171 6.09 14.75 -27.46
CA GLY A 171 6.09 13.31 -27.21
C GLY A 171 5.05 12.81 -26.21
N TYR A 172 3.86 12.49 -26.71
CA TYR A 172 2.79 11.85 -25.97
C TYR A 172 2.79 10.38 -26.36
N THR A 173 3.28 9.51 -25.48
CA THR A 173 3.13 8.07 -25.62
C THR A 173 1.67 7.72 -25.35
N PRO A 174 0.89 7.25 -26.33
CA PRO A 174 -0.51 6.95 -26.11
C PRO A 174 -0.64 5.74 -25.18
N PHE A 175 -1.46 5.88 -24.12
CA PHE A 175 -1.80 4.77 -23.23
C PHE A 175 -2.27 3.55 -24.05
N THR A 176 -1.64 2.42 -23.82
CA THR A 176 -2.08 1.14 -24.36
C THR A 176 -3.37 0.70 -23.69
N ARG A 177 -4.14 -0.17 -24.35
CA ARG A 177 -5.40 -0.69 -23.79
C ARG A 177 -5.18 -1.35 -22.42
N ASN A 178 -4.09 -2.09 -22.27
CA ASN A 178 -3.75 -2.77 -21.02
C ASN A 178 -3.43 -1.75 -19.92
N GLU A 179 -2.71 -0.68 -20.25
CA GLU A 179 -2.41 0.40 -19.31
C GLU A 179 -3.65 1.15 -18.85
N ILE A 180 -4.62 1.41 -19.73
CA ILE A 180 -5.88 2.06 -19.34
C ILE A 180 -6.66 1.18 -18.35
N ILE A 181 -6.72 -0.13 -18.61
CA ILE A 181 -7.37 -1.08 -17.71
C ILE A 181 -6.63 -1.13 -16.37
N GLY A 182 -5.30 -1.26 -16.40
CA GLY A 182 -4.46 -1.29 -15.20
C GLY A 182 -4.58 -0.01 -14.38
N PHE A 183 -4.56 1.15 -15.04
CA PHE A 183 -4.77 2.47 -14.44
C PHE A 183 -6.13 2.58 -13.75
N THR A 184 -7.20 2.09 -14.40
CA THR A 184 -8.55 2.12 -13.85
C THR A 184 -8.65 1.23 -12.61
N ILE A 185 -8.11 0.01 -12.67
CA ILE A 185 -8.08 -0.93 -11.55
C ILE A 185 -7.25 -0.37 -10.38
N GLY A 186 -6.07 0.17 -10.67
CA GLY A 186 -5.21 0.82 -9.66
C GLY A 186 -5.88 2.05 -9.03
N SER A 187 -6.65 2.81 -9.81
CA SER A 187 -7.43 3.94 -9.30
C SER A 187 -8.52 3.48 -8.33
N ILE A 188 -9.23 2.39 -8.65
CA ILE A 188 -10.22 1.80 -7.76
C ILE A 188 -9.57 1.36 -6.45
N SER A 189 -8.43 0.67 -6.51
CA SER A 189 -7.66 0.27 -5.32
C SER A 189 -7.27 1.48 -4.47
N SER A 190 -6.76 2.54 -5.08
CA SER A 190 -6.35 3.77 -4.40
C SER A 190 -7.51 4.46 -3.68
N VAL A 191 -8.68 4.51 -4.31
CA VAL A 191 -9.92 5.02 -3.69
C VAL A 191 -10.35 4.14 -2.52
N LEU A 192 -10.26 2.82 -2.63
CA LEU A 192 -10.57 1.91 -1.53
C LEU A 192 -9.65 2.15 -0.32
N TYR A 193 -8.35 2.33 -0.54
CA TYR A 193 -7.42 2.67 0.55
C TYR A 193 -7.76 4.00 1.21
N LEU A 194 -8.05 5.05 0.44
CA LEU A 194 -8.47 6.35 0.98
C LEU A 194 -9.75 6.24 1.81
N CYS A 195 -10.76 5.56 1.27
CA CYS A 195 -12.02 5.32 1.95
C CYS A 195 -11.83 4.50 3.24
N SER A 196 -10.88 3.57 3.28
CA SER A 196 -10.60 2.76 4.48
C SER A 196 -10.09 3.58 5.67
N ARG A 197 -9.50 4.76 5.42
CA ARG A 197 -8.98 5.65 6.47
C ARG A 197 -10.06 6.54 7.10
N LEU A 198 -11.15 6.83 6.37
CA LEU A 198 -12.22 7.70 6.85
C LEU A 198 -12.95 7.17 8.10
N PRO A 199 -13.32 5.87 8.19
CA PRO A 199 -13.91 5.31 9.40
C PRO A 199 -13.04 5.49 10.65
N GLN A 200 -11.71 5.38 10.49
CA GLN A 200 -10.76 5.55 11.58
C GLN A 200 -10.72 7.00 12.07
N ILE A 201 -10.66 7.97 11.14
CA ILE A 201 -10.73 9.40 11.43
C ILE A 201 -12.03 9.73 12.20
N TYR A 202 -13.17 9.26 11.68
CA TYR A 202 -14.47 9.52 12.27
C TYR A 202 -14.58 8.92 13.68
N THR A 203 -14.12 7.68 13.86
CA THR A 203 -14.20 6.98 15.15
C THR A 203 -13.31 7.65 16.19
N ASN A 204 -12.09 8.04 15.83
CA ASN A 204 -11.19 8.80 16.69
C ASN A 204 -11.83 10.13 17.10
N TYR A 205 -12.45 10.83 16.15
CA TYR A 205 -13.15 12.10 16.43
C TYR A 205 -14.32 11.92 17.39
N LYS A 206 -15.12 10.86 17.22
CA LYS A 206 -16.28 10.56 18.07
C LYS A 206 -15.87 10.12 19.48
N ARG A 207 -14.82 9.30 19.60
CA ARG A 207 -14.35 8.75 20.88
C ARG A 207 -13.49 9.72 21.69
N LYS A 208 -12.92 10.75 21.06
CA LYS A 208 -11.94 11.68 21.68
C LYS A 208 -10.80 10.94 22.38
N SER A 209 -10.45 9.77 21.87
CA SER A 209 -9.45 8.88 22.45
C SER A 209 -8.84 8.04 21.34
N THR A 210 -7.52 7.83 21.43
CA THR A 210 -6.76 7.01 20.48
C THR A 210 -6.21 5.73 21.13
N VAL A 211 -6.85 5.27 22.21
CA VAL A 211 -6.45 4.04 22.90
C VAL A 211 -6.69 2.83 21.99
N GLY A 212 -5.63 2.04 21.75
CA GLY A 212 -5.68 0.79 20.97
C GLY A 212 -4.75 0.74 19.75
N VAL A 213 -4.11 1.85 19.37
CA VAL A 213 -3.16 1.89 18.25
C VAL A 213 -1.82 2.46 18.70
N SER A 214 -0.74 1.71 18.46
CA SER A 214 0.63 2.17 18.74
C SER A 214 1.03 3.25 17.73
N TYR A 215 1.26 4.48 18.23
CA TYR A 215 1.67 5.60 17.39
C TYR A 215 3.01 5.33 16.67
N SER A 216 3.93 4.59 17.28
CA SER A 216 5.21 4.23 16.65
C SER A 216 5.03 3.37 15.39
N LEU A 217 4.08 2.42 15.41
CA LEU A 217 3.78 1.60 14.22
C LEU A 217 3.11 2.44 13.14
N PHE A 218 2.23 3.34 13.55
CA PHE A 218 1.56 4.27 12.66
C PHE A 218 2.56 5.23 11.97
N ALA A 219 3.49 5.81 12.73
CA ALA A 219 4.55 6.67 12.22
C ALA A 219 5.46 5.92 11.23
N LEU A 220 5.71 4.63 11.45
CA LEU A 220 6.51 3.81 10.54
C LEU A 220 5.80 3.54 9.21
N VAL A 221 4.47 3.35 9.23
CA VAL A 221 3.65 3.28 7.99
C VAL A 221 3.66 4.62 7.25
N MET A 222 3.55 5.74 7.96
CA MET A 222 3.65 7.08 7.36
C MET A 222 5.02 7.31 6.72
N LEU A 223 6.10 6.88 7.39
CA LEU A 223 7.45 6.94 6.84
C LEU A 223 7.56 6.10 5.57
N GLY A 224 7.02 4.87 5.58
CA GLY A 224 6.94 4.03 4.38
C GLY A 224 6.24 4.75 3.22
N ASN A 225 5.02 5.26 3.43
CA ASN A 225 4.27 5.99 2.39
C ASN A 225 5.03 7.24 1.89
N THR A 226 5.73 7.94 2.78
CA THR A 226 6.56 9.08 2.39
C THR A 226 7.72 8.64 1.50
N LEU A 227 8.46 7.61 1.91
CA LEU A 227 9.60 7.09 1.16
C LEU A 227 9.19 6.51 -0.19
N TYR A 228 8.05 5.81 -0.26
CA TYR A 228 7.46 5.31 -1.50
C TYR A 228 7.03 6.45 -2.44
N GLY A 229 6.30 7.45 -1.93
CA GLY A 229 5.89 8.58 -2.76
C GLY A 229 7.09 9.35 -3.31
N VAL A 230 8.11 9.57 -2.47
CA VAL A 230 9.35 10.23 -2.89
C VAL A 230 10.17 9.36 -3.84
N SER A 231 10.21 8.03 -3.68
CA SER A 231 10.94 7.16 -4.61
C SER A 231 10.35 7.23 -6.02
N VAL A 232 9.03 7.18 -6.14
CA VAL A 232 8.34 7.28 -7.44
C VAL A 232 8.58 8.64 -8.09
N LEU A 233 8.55 9.73 -7.31
CA LEU A 233 8.77 11.09 -7.81
C LEU A 233 10.24 11.40 -8.17
N LEU A 234 11.21 10.73 -7.55
CA LEU A 234 12.63 10.93 -7.82
C LEU A 234 13.16 10.15 -9.02
N LYS A 235 12.42 9.15 -9.51
CA LYS A 235 12.80 8.37 -10.67
C LYS A 235 12.78 9.25 -11.92
N ASN A 236 13.83 9.20 -12.73
CA ASN A 236 13.85 9.91 -13.99
C ASN A 236 12.90 9.24 -15.02
N PRO A 237 12.16 10.01 -15.82
CA PRO A 237 11.35 9.47 -16.90
C PRO A 237 12.21 8.81 -17.99
N GLU A 238 11.63 7.86 -18.73
CA GLU A 238 12.34 7.20 -19.83
C GLU A 238 12.67 8.18 -20.98
N PRO A 239 13.74 7.92 -21.76
CA PRO A 239 14.15 8.81 -22.85
C PRO A 239 13.02 9.01 -23.88
N GLY A 240 12.48 10.23 -23.96
CA GLY A 240 11.38 10.59 -24.86
C GLY A 240 10.03 10.82 -24.17
N GLN A 241 9.93 10.53 -22.87
CA GLN A 241 8.74 10.81 -22.06
C GLN A 241 8.89 12.15 -21.32
N SER A 242 7.81 12.94 -21.28
CA SER A 242 7.76 14.16 -20.48
C SER A 242 7.58 13.85 -18.99
N GLU A 243 8.15 14.65 -18.09
CA GLU A 243 7.99 14.49 -16.63
C GLU A 243 6.51 14.44 -16.22
N GLY A 244 5.67 15.26 -16.85
CA GLY A 244 4.24 15.29 -16.57
C GLY A 244 3.52 14.01 -17.01
N ASP A 245 3.94 13.43 -18.13
CA ASP A 245 3.38 12.18 -18.64
C ASP A 245 3.74 11.00 -17.74
N TYR A 246 4.99 10.95 -17.28
CA TYR A 246 5.44 9.97 -16.28
C TYR A 246 4.60 10.04 -15.00
N ILE A 247 4.41 11.23 -14.44
CA ILE A 247 3.58 11.41 -13.22
C ILE A 247 2.15 10.95 -13.46
N LEU A 248 1.57 11.22 -14.64
CA LEU A 248 0.23 10.77 -14.98
C LEU A 248 0.14 9.24 -15.02
N HIS A 249 1.12 8.54 -15.57
CA HIS A 249 1.13 7.07 -15.59
C HIS A 249 1.22 6.45 -14.20
N HIS A 250 1.81 7.14 -13.23
CA HIS A 250 1.96 6.69 -11.83
C HIS A 250 0.92 7.28 -10.87
N LEU A 251 0.00 8.10 -11.37
CA LEU A 251 -0.92 8.90 -10.57
C LEU A 251 -1.80 8.08 -9.61
N PRO A 252 -2.36 6.91 -9.99
CA PRO A 252 -3.15 6.11 -9.06
C PRO A 252 -2.35 5.71 -7.82
N TRP A 253 -1.15 5.14 -8.00
CA TRP A 253 -0.28 4.73 -6.89
C TRP A 253 0.21 5.90 -6.06
N LEU A 254 0.46 7.05 -6.69
CA LEU A 254 0.85 8.26 -5.99
C LEU A 254 -0.30 8.79 -5.12
N ILE A 255 -1.54 8.77 -5.61
CA ILE A 255 -2.75 9.07 -4.82
C ILE A 255 -2.93 8.05 -3.70
N GLY A 256 -2.77 6.76 -3.99
CA GLY A 256 -2.89 5.69 -3.01
C GLY A 256 -1.89 5.81 -1.86
N SER A 257 -0.70 6.35 -2.12
CA SER A 257 0.32 6.55 -1.08
C SER A 257 0.28 7.95 -0.45
N LEU A 258 0.47 9.02 -1.22
CA LEU A 258 0.51 10.40 -0.69
C LEU A 258 -0.87 10.90 -0.24
N GLY A 259 -1.94 10.45 -0.90
CA GLY A 259 -3.29 10.75 -0.47
C GLY A 259 -3.59 10.10 0.88
N VAL A 260 -3.23 8.82 1.07
CA VAL A 260 -3.36 8.15 2.37
C VAL A 260 -2.48 8.82 3.42
N LEU A 261 -1.24 9.18 3.08
CA LEU A 261 -0.34 9.93 3.96
C LEU A 261 -0.99 11.23 4.45
N SER A 262 -1.68 11.97 3.58
CA SER A 262 -2.38 13.20 3.97
C SER A 262 -3.49 12.94 5.02
N LEU A 263 -4.22 11.83 4.89
CA LEU A 263 -5.21 11.40 5.88
C LEU A 263 -4.53 10.94 7.17
N ASP A 264 -3.38 10.28 7.08
CA ASP A 264 -2.61 9.82 8.22
C ASP A 264 -2.03 11.00 9.04
N VAL A 265 -1.70 12.11 8.39
CA VAL A 265 -1.33 13.37 9.08
C VAL A 265 -2.51 13.91 9.90
N ILE A 266 -3.73 13.87 9.37
CA ILE A 266 -4.94 14.27 10.12
C ILE A 266 -5.14 13.37 11.33
N ILE A 267 -4.94 12.06 11.18
CA ILE A 267 -5.00 11.10 12.28
C ILE A 267 -3.90 11.40 13.31
N SER A 268 -2.68 11.70 12.88
CA SER A 268 -1.56 12.07 13.77
C SER A 268 -1.88 13.31 14.60
N PHE A 269 -2.51 14.32 14.01
CA PHE A 269 -2.97 15.49 14.76
C PHE A 269 -3.99 15.11 15.84
N GLN A 270 -4.92 14.20 15.54
CA GLN A 270 -5.87 13.68 16.54
C GLN A 270 -5.17 12.93 17.68
N PHE A 271 -4.12 12.14 17.39
CA PHE A 271 -3.31 11.50 18.42
C PHE A 271 -2.69 12.53 19.38
N LEU A 272 -2.05 13.57 18.85
CA LEU A 272 -1.43 14.61 19.66
C LEU A 272 -2.46 15.42 20.47
N ALA A 273 -3.58 15.78 19.85
CA ALA A 273 -4.63 16.57 20.49
C ALA A 273 -5.31 15.80 21.65
N TYR A 274 -5.64 14.51 21.46
CA TYR A 274 -6.32 13.71 22.47
C TYR A 274 -5.40 13.16 23.56
N GLN A 275 -4.09 13.08 23.32
CA GLN A 275 -3.11 12.82 24.38
C GLN A 275 -2.95 14.02 25.31
N ARG A 276 -2.98 15.25 24.77
CA ARG A 276 -2.80 16.49 25.54
C ARG A 276 -4.02 16.84 26.42
N GLY A 277 -5.17 16.25 26.13
CA GLY A 277 -6.39 16.39 26.95
C GLY A 277 -6.50 15.43 28.14
N ARG A 278 -5.53 14.51 28.33
CA ARG A 278 -5.42 13.75 29.59
C ARG A 278 -4.65 14.60 30.60
N PRO A 279 -5.17 14.86 31.80
CA PRO A 279 -4.33 15.33 32.89
C PRO A 279 -3.16 14.36 33.01
N GLY A 280 -1.95 14.89 33.17
CA GLY A 280 -0.78 14.05 33.29
C GLY A 280 -0.96 13.08 34.47
N ALA A 281 -0.43 11.86 34.39
CA ALA A 281 -0.47 10.94 35.53
C ALA A 281 0.14 11.55 36.82
N GLY A 282 0.91 12.65 36.69
CA GLY A 282 1.34 13.51 37.80
C GLY A 282 0.21 14.37 38.38
N GLU A 283 -0.61 15.03 37.56
CA GLU A 283 -1.77 15.82 38.00
C GLU A 283 -2.87 14.96 38.60
N GLU A 284 -3.14 13.76 38.05
CA GLU A 284 -4.09 12.81 38.65
C GLU A 284 -3.60 12.34 40.03
N ARG A 285 -2.29 12.09 40.18
CA ARG A 285 -1.70 11.69 41.46
C ARG A 285 -1.69 12.84 42.47
N GLU A 286 -1.41 14.06 42.05
CA GLU A 286 -1.46 15.25 42.92
C GLU A 286 -2.90 15.61 43.31
N ALA A 287 -3.87 15.49 42.41
CA ALA A 287 -5.28 15.68 42.73
C ALA A 287 -5.78 14.64 43.75
N LEU A 288 -5.40 13.37 43.60
CA LEU A 288 -5.76 12.31 44.55
C LEU A 288 -5.06 12.45 45.91
N LEU A 289 -3.88 13.06 45.96
CA LEU A 289 -3.17 13.32 47.22
C LEU A 289 -3.68 14.60 47.90
N GLY A 290 -4.06 15.63 47.13
CA GLY A 290 -4.65 16.86 47.66
C GLY A 290 -6.03 16.65 48.31
N GLU A 291 -6.78 15.63 47.88
CA GLU A 291 -8.07 15.27 48.47
C GLU A 291 -7.95 14.45 49.78
N GLN A 292 -6.75 13.95 50.12
CA GLN A 292 -6.49 13.22 51.36
C GLN A 292 -5.99 14.12 52.52
N ASP A 293 -5.61 15.36 52.23
CA ASP A 293 -5.05 16.31 53.21
C ASP A 293 -6.08 17.32 53.77
N GLU A 294 -7.37 17.24 53.41
CA GLU A 294 -8.41 18.00 54.11
C GLU A 294 -8.69 17.36 55.48
N PRO A 295 -8.33 18.01 56.60
CA PRO A 295 -8.71 17.53 57.92
C PRO A 295 -10.21 17.72 58.06
N SER A 296 -10.90 16.65 58.45
CA SER A 296 -12.26 16.71 58.94
C SER A 296 -12.31 17.52 60.25
N ASP A 297 -12.37 18.85 60.14
CA ASP A 297 -12.62 19.72 61.28
C ASP A 297 -14.12 19.74 61.58
N SER A 298 -14.48 18.85 62.51
CA SER A 298 -15.36 19.01 63.67
C SER A 298 -16.31 20.22 63.73
#